data_AF-A0A061PBP2-F1
#
_entry.id   AF-A0A061PBP2-F1
#
_cell.length_a   1.000
_cell.length_b   1.000
_cell.length_c   1.000
_cell.angle_alpha   90.00
_cell.angle_beta   90.00
_cell.angle_gamma   90.00
#
_symmetry.space_group_name_H-M   'P 1'
#
loop_
_entity.id
_entity.type
_entity.pdbx_description
1 polymer ?
#
loop_
_entity_poly.entity_id
_entity_poly.type
_entity_poly.pdbx_seq_one_letter_code
_entity_poly.pdbx_strand_id
1 'polypeptide(L)'
;MKFLGYISFIHIIIIVGWMVYNIIFSIQNPFLIHDSGMSISQKGLEYHSSHVGYLALDHGSKSIIMLVTVAIPIGLFCFLKSIPGKKLTNIIGLIFGVIGFMFYSLSLMLQAASVAYSINLYSEATNEFSQQFAVHLFEWTMIEGGFSTSVYILSNLAIGVWILSHSKMLKNLHPRIAISGLFIGSLHIFSYLSSWFFLMFGRQSIHEFTEAVGLLLLVWLFLIGILFLKKDTP
;
A
#
# COMPACT_ATOMS: atom_id res chain seq x y z
N MET A 1 -17.31 15.24 9.17
CA MET A 1 -15.86 15.51 8.97
C MET A 1 -14.99 14.84 10.03
N LYS A 2 -15.20 15.05 11.34
CA LYS A 2 -14.35 14.44 12.38
C LYS A 2 -14.14 12.92 12.27
N PHE A 3 -15.20 12.16 11.96
CA PHE A 3 -15.11 10.71 11.73
C PHE A 3 -14.09 10.34 10.64
N LEU A 4 -14.00 11.12 9.56
CA LEU A 4 -13.02 10.92 8.49
C LEU A 4 -11.61 11.24 8.98
N GLY A 5 -11.46 12.24 9.86
CA GLY A 5 -10.20 12.49 10.55
C GLY A 5 -9.72 11.25 11.30
N TYR A 6 -10.60 10.61 12.08
CA TYR A 6 -10.26 9.36 12.79
C TYR A 6 -9.91 8.20 11.86
N ILE A 7 -10.61 8.03 10.74
CA ILE A 7 -10.23 7.01 9.74
C ILE A 7 -8.78 7.21 9.28
N SER A 8 -8.39 8.45 9.03
CA SER A 8 -7.02 8.77 8.62
C SER A 8 -5.97 8.41 9.68
N PHE A 9 -6.26 8.66 10.96
CA PHE A 9 -5.37 8.26 12.06
C PHE A 9 -5.33 6.76 12.27
N ILE A 10 -6.48 6.07 12.17
CA ILE A 10 -6.55 4.61 12.26
C ILE A 10 -5.70 3.98 11.15
N HIS A 11 -5.75 4.53 9.93
CA HIS A 11 -4.87 4.10 8.83
C HIS A 11 -3.40 4.16 9.25
N ILE A 12 -2.94 5.32 9.70
CA ILE A 12 -1.55 5.54 10.07
C ILE A 12 -1.13 4.61 11.20
N ILE A 13 -1.97 4.46 12.24
CA ILE A 13 -1.68 3.61 13.40
C ILE A 13 -1.53 2.14 12.97
N ILE A 14 -2.39 1.64 12.07
CA ILE A 14 -2.29 0.25 11.60
C ILE A 14 -1.01 0.05 10.78
N ILE A 15 -0.69 0.94 9.84
CA ILE A 15 0.53 0.81 9.02
C ILE A 15 1.79 0.91 9.86
N VAL A 16 1.90 1.92 10.73
CA VAL A 16 3.07 2.09 11.63
C VAL A 16 3.15 0.95 12.65
N GLY A 17 2.00 0.50 13.17
CA GLY A 17 1.92 -0.64 14.08
C GLY A 17 2.51 -1.91 13.46
N TRP A 18 2.19 -2.19 12.20
CA TRP A 18 2.81 -3.30 11.46
C TRP A 18 4.29 -3.12 11.21
N MET A 19 4.76 -1.90 10.91
CA MET A 19 6.21 -1.66 10.77
C MET A 19 6.95 -1.99 12.08
N VAL A 20 6.44 -1.52 13.22
CA VAL A 20 7.02 -1.80 14.53
C VAL A 20 6.94 -3.29 14.85
N TYR A 21 5.79 -3.92 14.61
CA TYR A 21 5.61 -5.34 14.83
C TYR A 21 6.57 -6.18 13.97
N ASN A 22 6.73 -5.86 12.68
CA ASN A 22 7.64 -6.55 11.78
C ASN A 22 9.10 -6.41 12.24
N ILE A 23 9.51 -5.26 12.77
CA ILE A 23 10.86 -5.07 13.34
C ILE A 23 11.05 -5.97 14.57
N ILE A 24 10.12 -5.92 15.53
CA ILE A 24 10.19 -6.72 16.76
C ILE A 24 10.20 -8.21 16.41
N PHE A 25 9.30 -8.63 15.52
CA PHE A 25 9.17 -10.01 15.08
C PHE A 25 10.44 -10.51 14.39
N SER A 26 11.07 -9.70 13.52
CA SER A 26 12.31 -10.07 12.84
C SER A 26 13.52 -10.15 13.78
N ILE A 27 13.53 -9.39 14.88
CA ILE A 27 14.56 -9.50 15.92
C ILE A 27 14.36 -10.78 16.75
N GLN A 28 13.12 -11.12 17.08
CA GLN A 28 12.78 -12.31 17.88
C GLN A 28 12.90 -13.61 17.08
N ASN A 29 12.59 -13.55 15.79
CA ASN A 29 12.57 -14.69 14.87
C ASN A 29 13.48 -14.34 13.67
N PRO A 30 14.81 -14.41 13.82
CA PRO A 30 15.72 -14.04 12.73
C PRO A 30 15.62 -15.04 11.57
N PHE A 31 15.53 -14.51 10.34
CA PHE A 31 15.62 -15.31 9.12
C PHE A 31 17.08 -15.69 8.86
N LEU A 32 17.47 -16.90 9.28
CA LEU A 32 18.84 -17.39 9.12
C LEU A 32 19.02 -18.02 7.73
N ILE A 33 19.74 -17.33 6.85
CA ILE A 33 20.16 -17.88 5.57
C ILE A 33 21.42 -18.73 5.82
N HIS A 34 21.24 -20.02 6.11
CA HIS A 34 22.33 -20.98 6.05
C HIS A 34 22.52 -21.50 4.62
N ASP A 35 23.75 -21.86 4.24
CA ASP A 35 24.08 -22.49 2.95
C ASP A 35 23.54 -23.93 2.94
N SER A 36 22.24 -24.07 2.65
CA SER A 36 21.52 -25.34 2.67
C SER A 36 21.18 -25.89 1.28
N GLY A 37 21.69 -25.29 0.19
CA GLY A 37 21.37 -25.68 -1.19
C GLY A 37 19.93 -25.38 -1.63
N MET A 38 19.07 -24.87 -0.73
CA MET A 38 17.69 -24.48 -1.02
C MET A 38 17.59 -23.09 -1.67
N SER A 39 16.56 -22.89 -2.50
CA SER A 39 16.25 -21.57 -3.05
C SER A 39 15.77 -20.61 -1.96
N ILE A 40 15.86 -19.29 -2.21
CA ILE A 40 15.38 -18.26 -1.27
C ILE A 40 13.87 -18.44 -1.01
N SER A 41 13.10 -18.76 -2.05
CA SER A 41 11.66 -19.00 -1.97
C SER A 41 11.31 -20.21 -1.10
N GLN A 42 12.08 -21.29 -1.18
CA GLN A 42 11.93 -22.45 -0.30
C GLN A 42 12.22 -22.09 1.16
N LYS A 43 13.33 -21.40 1.44
CA LYS A 43 13.65 -20.95 2.80
C LYS A 43 12.58 -20.01 3.35
N GLY A 44 12.07 -19.10 2.53
CA GLY A 44 10.97 -18.21 2.89
C GLY A 44 9.71 -18.98 3.27
N LEU A 45 9.35 -20.01 2.49
CA LEU A 45 8.21 -20.88 2.81
C LEU A 45 8.41 -21.68 4.09
N GLU A 46 9.58 -22.30 4.31
CA GLU A 46 9.85 -23.01 5.57
C GLU A 46 9.74 -22.08 6.77
N TYR A 47 10.37 -20.90 6.68
CA TYR A 47 10.31 -19.89 7.73
C TYR A 47 8.89 -19.43 8.01
N HIS A 48 8.10 -19.09 6.98
CA HIS A 48 6.73 -18.64 7.18
C HIS A 48 5.75 -19.76 7.54
N SER A 49 6.05 -21.02 7.21
CA SER A 49 5.28 -22.19 7.65
C SER A 49 5.42 -22.44 9.16
N SER A 50 6.55 -22.07 9.76
CA SER A 50 6.69 -22.08 11.23
C SER A 50 5.97 -20.91 11.93
N HIS A 51 5.47 -19.94 11.16
CA HIS A 51 4.79 -18.73 11.65
C HIS A 51 3.48 -18.49 10.89
N VAL A 52 2.64 -19.52 10.81
CA VAL A 52 1.41 -19.51 10.02
C VAL A 52 0.55 -18.30 10.37
N GLY A 53 0.08 -17.62 9.32
CA GLY A 53 -0.79 -16.46 9.44
C GLY A 53 -0.08 -15.13 9.63
N TYR A 54 1.20 -15.08 10.02
CA TYR A 54 1.93 -13.80 10.19
C TYR A 54 1.90 -12.95 8.91
N LEU A 55 2.40 -13.51 7.80
CA LEU A 55 2.53 -12.80 6.53
C LEU A 55 1.15 -12.48 5.91
N ALA A 56 0.20 -13.41 6.04
CA ALA A 56 -1.17 -13.21 5.57
C ALA A 56 -1.91 -12.14 6.38
N LEU A 57 -1.70 -12.06 7.70
CA LEU A 57 -2.27 -11.03 8.55
C LEU A 57 -1.68 -9.66 8.25
N ASP A 58 -0.38 -9.57 7.96
CA ASP A 58 0.26 -8.31 7.57
C ASP A 58 -0.42 -7.72 6.33
N HIS A 59 -0.37 -8.43 5.20
CA HIS A 59 -0.97 -7.95 3.96
C HIS A 59 -2.50 -7.87 4.03
N GLY A 60 -3.17 -8.82 4.68
CA GLY A 60 -4.63 -8.88 4.78
C GLY A 60 -5.22 -7.74 5.61
N SER A 61 -4.62 -7.40 6.75
CA SER A 61 -5.10 -6.28 7.56
C SER A 61 -4.76 -4.92 6.92
N LYS A 62 -3.59 -4.80 6.25
CA LYS A 62 -3.25 -3.65 5.41
C LYS A 62 -4.27 -3.48 4.27
N SER A 63 -4.72 -4.58 3.66
CA SER A 63 -5.76 -4.55 2.63
C SER A 63 -7.08 -3.97 3.16
N ILE A 64 -7.54 -4.43 4.33
CA ILE A 64 -8.78 -3.95 4.94
C ILE A 64 -8.69 -2.45 5.23
N ILE A 65 -7.58 -1.99 5.81
CA ILE A 65 -7.45 -0.58 6.15
C ILE A 65 -7.35 0.30 4.90
N MET A 66 -6.73 -0.17 3.81
CA MET A 66 -6.76 0.51 2.51
C MET A 66 -8.20 0.67 2.01
N LEU A 67 -9.04 -0.35 2.14
CA LEU A 67 -10.45 -0.29 1.75
C LEU A 67 -11.24 0.74 2.57
N VAL A 68 -11.06 0.74 3.90
CA VAL A 68 -11.71 1.72 4.78
C VAL A 68 -11.26 3.16 4.45
N THR A 69 -10.02 3.32 3.98
CA THR A 69 -9.43 4.63 3.65
C THR A 69 -10.03 5.27 2.40
N VAL A 70 -10.81 4.53 1.60
CA VAL A 70 -11.64 5.08 0.50
C VAL A 70 -12.56 6.22 0.99
N ALA A 71 -12.95 6.22 2.26
CA ALA A 71 -13.72 7.30 2.86
C ALA A 71 -13.00 8.66 2.83
N ILE A 72 -11.67 8.69 2.83
CA ILE A 72 -10.88 9.94 2.84
C ILE A 72 -10.99 10.72 1.52
N PRO A 73 -10.77 10.12 0.33
CA PRO A 73 -11.09 10.76 -0.95
C PRO A 73 -12.52 11.30 -1.05
N ILE A 74 -13.51 10.53 -0.59
CA ILE A 74 -14.92 10.94 -0.55
C ILE A 74 -15.09 12.16 0.36
N GLY A 75 -14.46 12.12 1.53
CA GLY A 75 -14.40 13.22 2.48
C GLY A 75 -13.84 14.50 1.90
N LEU A 76 -12.70 14.42 1.21
CA LEU A 76 -12.06 15.57 0.56
C LEU A 76 -12.93 16.15 -0.54
N PHE A 77 -13.56 15.28 -1.34
CA PHE A 77 -14.51 15.70 -2.36
C PHE A 77 -15.64 16.52 -1.74
N CYS A 78 -16.26 16.02 -0.66
CA CYS A 78 -17.33 16.71 0.04
C CYS A 78 -16.87 18.02 0.69
N PHE A 79 -15.65 18.06 1.24
CA PHE A 79 -15.06 19.25 1.85
C PHE A 79 -14.83 20.35 0.82
N LEU A 80 -14.34 20.01 -0.37
CA LEU A 80 -13.93 20.97 -1.40
C LEU A 80 -15.03 21.28 -2.43
N LYS A 81 -16.23 20.68 -2.29
CA LYS A 81 -17.31 20.77 -3.29
C LYS A 81 -17.83 22.19 -3.54
N SER A 82 -17.71 23.07 -2.55
CA SER A 82 -18.19 24.46 -2.59
C SER A 82 -17.25 25.40 -3.35
N ILE A 83 -16.03 24.98 -3.70
CA ILE A 83 -15.06 25.84 -4.36
C ILE A 83 -15.47 26.08 -5.83
N PRO A 84 -15.82 27.33 -6.22
CA PRO A 84 -16.28 27.62 -7.57
C PRO A 84 -15.17 27.38 -8.61
N GLY A 85 -15.56 26.92 -9.80
CA GLY A 85 -14.64 26.70 -10.92
C GLY A 85 -13.70 25.48 -10.79
N LYS A 86 -13.82 24.66 -9.74
CA LYS A 86 -12.94 23.49 -9.51
C LYS A 86 -13.66 22.13 -9.53
N LYS A 87 -14.91 22.09 -10.01
CA LYS A 87 -15.76 20.88 -10.02
C LYS A 87 -15.11 19.68 -10.71
N LEU A 88 -14.53 19.88 -11.90
CA LEU A 88 -13.89 18.80 -12.66
C LEU A 88 -12.66 18.24 -11.92
N THR A 89 -11.77 19.10 -11.42
CA THR A 89 -10.60 18.67 -10.64
C THR A 89 -11.01 17.89 -9.39
N ASN A 90 -12.09 18.29 -8.72
CA ASN A 90 -12.63 17.58 -7.56
C ASN A 90 -13.14 16.18 -7.92
N ILE A 91 -13.85 16.05 -9.06
CA ILE A 91 -14.35 14.75 -9.57
C ILE A 91 -13.18 13.84 -9.95
N ILE A 92 -12.17 14.36 -10.66
CA ILE A 92 -10.94 13.61 -10.99
C ILE A 92 -10.28 13.13 -9.71
N GLY A 93 -10.10 14.01 -8.73
CA GLY A 93 -9.57 13.67 -7.41
C GLY A 93 -10.35 12.53 -6.76
N LEU A 94 -11.68 12.63 -6.70
CA LEU A 94 -12.54 11.58 -6.15
C LEU A 94 -12.33 10.23 -6.84
N ILE A 95 -12.43 10.18 -8.18
CA ILE A 95 -12.33 8.94 -8.96
C ILE A 95 -10.98 8.26 -8.72
N PHE A 96 -9.89 9.00 -8.88
CA PHE A 96 -8.55 8.44 -8.73
C PHE A 96 -8.24 8.05 -7.28
N GLY A 97 -8.77 8.77 -6.29
CA GLY A 97 -8.58 8.42 -4.89
C GLY A 97 -9.32 7.12 -4.52
N VAL A 98 -10.58 7.00 -4.95
CA VAL A 98 -11.38 5.79 -4.71
C VAL A 98 -10.77 4.58 -5.41
N ILE A 99 -10.48 4.69 -6.71
CA ILE A 99 -9.87 3.60 -7.50
C ILE A 99 -8.50 3.23 -6.91
N GLY A 100 -7.69 4.24 -6.56
CA GLY A 100 -6.38 4.03 -5.97
C GLY A 100 -6.43 3.17 -4.72
N PHE A 101 -7.22 3.55 -3.70
CA PHE A 101 -7.32 2.74 -2.48
C PHE A 101 -8.00 1.38 -2.68
N MET A 102 -8.98 1.28 -3.58
CA MET A 102 -9.62 -0.01 -3.89
C MET A 102 -8.63 -0.98 -4.55
N PHE A 103 -7.85 -0.53 -5.54
CA PHE A 103 -6.86 -1.37 -6.19
C PHE A 103 -5.69 -1.70 -5.28
N TYR A 104 -5.29 -0.78 -4.40
CA TYR A 104 -4.28 -1.06 -3.39
C TYR A 104 -4.76 -2.17 -2.45
N SER A 105 -5.99 -2.04 -1.94
CA SER A 105 -6.63 -3.07 -1.11
C SER A 105 -6.68 -4.43 -1.82
N LEU A 106 -7.10 -4.45 -3.09
CA LEU A 106 -7.14 -5.67 -3.90
C LEU A 106 -5.76 -6.30 -4.08
N SER A 107 -4.74 -5.49 -4.41
CA SER A 107 -3.36 -5.95 -4.59
C SER A 107 -2.85 -6.68 -3.34
N LEU A 108 -3.03 -6.07 -2.17
CA LEU A 108 -2.62 -6.66 -0.89
C LEU A 108 -3.44 -7.90 -0.51
N MET A 109 -4.74 -7.91 -0.79
CA MET A 109 -5.59 -9.08 -0.51
C MET A 109 -5.16 -10.27 -1.35
N LEU A 110 -4.84 -10.05 -2.63
CA LEU A 110 -4.34 -11.09 -3.51
C LEU A 110 -3.01 -11.65 -3.01
N GLN A 111 -2.07 -10.79 -2.57
CA GLN A 111 -0.83 -11.25 -1.93
C GLN A 111 -1.11 -12.09 -0.68
N ALA A 112 -1.96 -11.60 0.24
CA ALA A 112 -2.28 -12.29 1.48
C ALA A 112 -2.88 -13.69 1.22
N ALA A 113 -3.85 -13.78 0.32
CA ALA A 113 -4.52 -15.03 -0.01
C ALA A 113 -3.59 -16.02 -0.71
N SER A 114 -2.80 -15.55 -1.69
CA SER A 114 -1.84 -16.40 -2.40
C SER A 114 -0.75 -16.94 -1.48
N VAL A 115 -0.22 -16.11 -0.59
CA VAL A 115 0.77 -16.53 0.42
C VAL A 115 0.20 -17.57 1.37
N ALA A 116 -0.98 -17.32 1.93
CA ALA A 116 -1.61 -18.27 2.85
C ALA A 116 -1.84 -19.62 2.17
N TYR A 117 -2.28 -19.60 0.92
CA TYR A 117 -2.46 -20.80 0.12
C TYR A 117 -1.13 -21.52 -0.16
N SER A 118 -0.08 -20.80 -0.57
CA SER A 118 1.24 -21.39 -0.80
C SER A 118 1.83 -22.02 0.45
N ILE A 119 1.71 -21.37 1.62
CA ILE A 119 2.22 -21.90 2.89
C ILE A 119 1.49 -23.19 3.27
N ASN A 120 0.16 -23.19 3.18
CA ASN A 120 -0.63 -24.39 3.50
C ASN A 120 -0.31 -25.53 2.52
N LEU A 121 -0.25 -25.23 1.22
CA LEU A 121 0.08 -26.23 0.22
C LEU A 121 1.48 -26.81 0.42
N TYR A 122 2.46 -25.97 0.76
CA TYR A 122 3.82 -26.42 1.05
C TYR A 122 3.88 -27.31 2.30
N SER A 123 3.16 -26.93 3.36
CA SER A 123 3.16 -27.64 4.65
C SER A 123 2.44 -28.99 4.59
N GLU A 124 1.43 -29.12 3.72
CA GLU A 124 0.61 -30.33 3.57
C GLU A 124 1.04 -31.20 2.37
N ALA A 125 2.03 -30.77 1.59
CA ALA A 125 2.48 -31.50 0.40
C ALA A 125 3.07 -32.87 0.76
N THR A 126 2.49 -33.92 0.19
CA THR A 126 3.00 -35.30 0.31
C THR A 126 3.88 -35.74 -0.86
N ASN A 127 4.01 -34.90 -1.88
CA ASN A 127 4.77 -35.18 -3.09
C ASN A 127 5.54 -33.93 -3.56
N GLU A 128 6.63 -34.17 -4.28
CA GLU A 128 7.54 -33.12 -4.76
C GLU A 128 6.84 -32.12 -5.70
N PHE A 129 5.90 -32.59 -6.53
CA PHE A 129 5.19 -31.72 -7.46
C PHE A 129 4.38 -30.63 -6.75
N SER A 130 3.59 -31.00 -5.73
CA SER A 130 2.81 -30.05 -4.93
C SER A 130 3.72 -29.06 -4.19
N GLN A 131 4.87 -29.55 -3.68
CA GLN A 131 5.85 -28.73 -2.98
C GLN A 131 6.50 -27.72 -3.93
N GLN A 132 6.92 -28.13 -5.12
CA GLN A 132 7.50 -27.24 -6.13
C GLN A 132 6.48 -26.22 -6.65
N PHE A 133 5.21 -26.62 -6.84
CA PHE A 133 4.16 -25.68 -7.22
C PHE A 133 3.94 -24.59 -6.15
N ALA A 134 3.95 -24.97 -4.85
CA ALA A 134 3.85 -24.01 -3.76
C ALA A 134 5.02 -23.01 -3.75
N VAL A 135 6.24 -23.49 -3.99
CA VAL A 135 7.46 -22.66 -4.11
C VAL A 135 7.33 -21.66 -5.25
N HIS A 136 6.95 -22.10 -6.45
CA HIS A 136 6.79 -21.19 -7.58
C HIS A 136 5.65 -20.19 -7.39
N LEU A 137 4.54 -20.61 -6.79
CA LEU A 137 3.45 -19.70 -6.48
C LEU A 137 3.89 -18.64 -5.46
N PHE A 138 4.66 -19.02 -4.44
CA PHE A 138 5.21 -18.08 -3.47
C PHE A 138 6.22 -17.11 -4.11
N GLU A 139 7.15 -17.63 -4.91
CA GLU A 139 8.15 -16.84 -5.64
C GLU A 139 7.48 -15.81 -6.56
N TRP A 140 6.54 -16.26 -7.40
CA TRP A 140 5.84 -15.39 -8.32
C TRP A 140 5.05 -14.28 -7.60
N THR A 141 4.47 -14.57 -6.43
CA THR A 141 3.59 -13.63 -5.74
C THR A 141 4.33 -12.68 -4.80
N MET A 142 5.36 -13.15 -4.11
CA MET A 142 6.09 -12.40 -3.07
C MET A 142 7.42 -11.81 -3.55
N ILE A 143 8.15 -12.53 -4.40
CA ILE A 143 9.51 -12.13 -4.81
C ILE A 143 9.47 -11.42 -6.16
N GLU A 144 8.81 -12.02 -7.14
CA GLU A 144 8.66 -11.42 -8.48
C GLU A 144 7.48 -10.46 -8.56
N GLY A 145 6.63 -10.47 -7.54
CA GLY A 145 5.54 -9.54 -7.39
C GLY A 145 4.41 -9.68 -8.40
N GLY A 146 4.36 -10.74 -9.21
CA GLY A 146 3.29 -11.17 -10.11
C GLY A 146 2.20 -10.15 -10.50
N PHE A 147 0.94 -10.57 -10.46
CA PHE A 147 -0.20 -9.69 -10.77
C PHE A 147 -0.34 -8.54 -9.76
N SER A 148 0.03 -8.77 -8.50
CA SER A 148 -0.15 -7.83 -7.40
C SER A 148 0.66 -6.55 -7.56
N THR A 149 1.90 -6.62 -8.06
CA THR A 149 2.79 -5.45 -8.25
C THR A 149 2.30 -4.55 -9.37
N SER A 150 1.75 -5.11 -10.45
CA SER A 150 1.15 -4.29 -11.51
C SER A 150 -0.07 -3.51 -10.99
N VAL A 151 -0.95 -4.18 -10.22
CA VAL A 151 -2.08 -3.51 -9.57
C VAL A 151 -1.61 -2.48 -8.53
N TYR A 152 -0.55 -2.81 -7.79
CA TYR A 152 0.07 -1.93 -6.80
C TYR A 152 0.60 -0.65 -7.44
N ILE A 153 1.33 -0.75 -8.56
CA ILE A 153 1.82 0.41 -9.32
C ILE A 153 0.66 1.28 -9.80
N LEU A 154 -0.35 0.68 -10.44
CA LEU A 154 -1.53 1.40 -10.91
C LEU A 154 -2.27 2.11 -9.76
N SER A 155 -2.41 1.44 -8.62
CA SER A 155 -3.04 2.00 -7.42
C SER A 155 -2.31 3.24 -6.90
N ASN A 156 -0.99 3.19 -6.86
CA ASN A 156 -0.14 4.27 -6.36
C ASN A 156 -0.05 5.44 -7.35
N LEU A 157 -0.08 5.19 -8.66
CA LEU A 157 -0.23 6.24 -9.67
C LEU A 157 -1.58 6.97 -9.51
N ALA A 158 -2.66 6.22 -9.27
CA ALA A 158 -3.98 6.80 -9.02
C ALA A 158 -4.00 7.62 -7.72
N ILE A 159 -3.41 7.12 -6.64
CA ILE A 159 -3.22 7.88 -5.39
C ILE A 159 -2.42 9.16 -5.64
N GLY A 160 -1.35 9.12 -6.43
CA GLY A 160 -0.59 10.32 -6.81
C GLY A 160 -1.46 11.38 -7.50
N VAL A 161 -2.28 10.98 -8.49
CA VAL A 161 -3.22 11.89 -9.17
C VAL A 161 -4.26 12.47 -8.21
N TRP A 162 -4.75 11.67 -7.26
CA TRP A 162 -5.68 12.12 -6.22
C TRP A 162 -5.06 13.19 -5.32
N ILE A 163 -3.86 12.93 -4.80
CA ILE A 163 -3.13 13.87 -3.94
C ILE A 163 -2.92 15.18 -4.70
N LEU A 164 -2.43 15.13 -5.94
CA LEU A 164 -2.19 16.33 -6.75
C LEU A 164 -3.47 17.13 -7.00
N SER A 165 -4.56 16.45 -7.36
CA SER A 165 -5.85 17.07 -7.68
C SER A 165 -6.42 17.85 -6.48
N HIS A 166 -6.53 17.20 -5.32
CA HIS A 166 -7.06 17.87 -4.13
C HIS A 166 -6.07 18.88 -3.51
N SER A 167 -4.77 18.65 -3.61
CA SER A 167 -3.77 19.62 -3.14
C SER A 167 -3.79 20.92 -3.94
N LYS A 168 -4.00 20.85 -5.27
CA LYS A 168 -4.21 22.06 -6.09
C LYS A 168 -5.40 22.88 -5.62
N MET A 169 -6.48 22.23 -5.20
CA MET A 169 -7.68 22.90 -4.67
C MET A 169 -7.46 23.48 -3.27
N LEU A 170 -6.68 22.80 -2.43
CA LEU A 170 -6.33 23.26 -1.09
C LEU A 170 -5.38 24.47 -1.07
N LYS A 171 -4.72 24.81 -2.18
CA LYS A 171 -3.66 25.84 -2.24
C LYS A 171 -4.05 27.19 -1.62
N ASN A 172 -5.30 27.61 -1.81
CA ASN A 172 -5.77 28.91 -1.32
C ASN A 172 -6.33 28.84 0.12
N LEU A 173 -6.75 27.66 0.59
CA LEU A 173 -7.36 27.48 1.92
C LEU A 173 -6.31 27.05 2.95
N HIS A 174 -5.47 26.08 2.58
CA HIS A 174 -4.45 25.48 3.43
C HIS A 174 -3.13 25.29 2.65
N PRO A 175 -2.39 26.38 2.39
CA PRO A 175 -1.23 26.38 1.49
C PRO A 175 -0.13 25.40 1.91
N ARG A 176 0.10 25.23 3.22
CA ARG A 176 1.12 24.28 3.73
C ARG A 176 0.77 22.82 3.38
N ILE A 177 -0.48 22.43 3.62
CA ILE A 177 -0.99 21.08 3.30
C ILE A 177 -0.95 20.87 1.79
N ALA A 178 -1.35 21.87 1.02
CA ALA A 178 -1.33 21.84 -0.43
C ALA A 178 0.10 21.66 -0.99
N ILE A 179 1.08 22.44 -0.51
CA ILE A 179 2.47 22.33 -0.96
C ILE A 179 3.04 20.94 -0.62
N SER A 180 2.82 20.45 0.60
CA SER A 180 3.25 19.08 0.97
C SER A 180 2.63 18.03 0.05
N GLY A 181 1.34 18.13 -0.25
CA GLY A 181 0.68 17.16 -1.12
C GLY A 181 1.14 17.27 -2.58
N LEU A 182 1.40 18.47 -3.09
CA LEU A 182 1.98 18.63 -4.43
C LEU A 182 3.35 17.97 -4.55
N PHE A 183 4.21 18.12 -3.54
CA PHE A 183 5.50 17.45 -3.49
C PHE A 183 5.34 15.93 -3.41
N ILE A 184 4.57 15.43 -2.44
CA ILE A 184 4.35 14.01 -2.21
C ILE A 184 3.71 13.34 -3.43
N GLY A 185 2.64 13.91 -3.98
CA GLY A 185 1.94 13.36 -5.15
C GLY A 185 2.82 13.34 -6.41
N SER A 186 3.69 14.34 -6.61
CA SER A 186 4.63 14.34 -7.73
C SER A 186 5.69 13.26 -7.57
N LEU A 187 6.22 13.10 -6.36
CA LEU A 187 7.20 12.06 -6.05
C LEU A 187 6.58 10.66 -6.15
N HIS A 188 5.31 10.50 -5.75
CA HIS A 188 4.52 9.27 -5.94
C HIS A 188 4.44 8.91 -7.42
N ILE A 189 4.00 9.84 -8.28
CA ILE A 189 3.90 9.57 -9.72
C ILE A 189 5.27 9.20 -10.30
N PHE A 190 6.30 9.98 -9.99
CA PHE A 190 7.65 9.73 -10.51
C PHE A 190 8.18 8.36 -10.09
N SER A 191 8.12 8.05 -8.80
CA SER A 191 8.62 6.79 -8.23
C SER A 191 7.94 5.57 -8.85
N TYR A 192 6.61 5.60 -8.99
CA TYR A 192 5.85 4.47 -9.52
C TYR A 192 5.91 4.35 -11.04
N LEU A 193 6.10 5.45 -11.79
CA LEU A 193 6.45 5.38 -13.21
C LEU A 193 7.84 4.78 -13.43
N SER A 194 8.81 5.14 -12.59
CA SER A 194 10.12 4.49 -12.61
C SER A 194 9.99 3.00 -12.30
N SER A 195 9.15 2.63 -11.32
CA SER A 195 8.94 1.22 -10.95
C SER A 195 8.36 0.43 -12.09
N TRP A 196 7.38 1.02 -12.81
CA TRP A 196 6.82 0.43 -14.02
C TRP A 196 7.88 0.21 -15.09
N PHE A 197 8.74 1.22 -15.34
CA PHE A 197 9.80 1.12 -16.32
C PHE A 197 10.75 -0.06 -16.00
N PHE A 198 11.22 -0.18 -14.77
CA PHE A 198 12.09 -1.30 -14.37
C PHE A 198 11.38 -2.66 -14.44
N LEU A 199 10.10 -2.71 -14.05
CA LEU A 199 9.29 -3.92 -14.16
C LEU A 199 9.21 -4.45 -15.59
N MET A 200 9.07 -3.55 -16.59
CA MET A 200 9.05 -3.94 -18.01
C MET A 200 10.37 -4.55 -18.51
N PHE A 201 11.48 -4.35 -17.79
CA PHE A 201 12.77 -5.00 -18.05
C PHE A 201 13.02 -6.22 -17.14
N GLY A 202 12.01 -6.67 -16.40
CA GLY A 202 12.13 -7.79 -15.45
C GLY A 202 13.02 -7.47 -14.25
N ARG A 203 13.14 -6.19 -13.85
CA ARG A 203 13.96 -5.77 -12.70
C ARG A 203 13.08 -5.13 -11.62
N GLN A 204 13.27 -5.54 -10.36
CA GLN A 204 12.62 -4.92 -9.19
C GLN A 204 13.58 -4.02 -8.38
N SER A 205 14.50 -3.33 -9.04
CA SER A 205 15.64 -2.65 -8.39
C SER A 205 15.31 -1.40 -7.57
N ILE A 206 14.06 -0.93 -7.56
CA ILE A 206 13.68 0.32 -6.88
C ILE A 206 12.59 0.13 -5.81
N HIS A 207 12.37 -1.10 -5.37
CA HIS A 207 11.33 -1.43 -4.38
C HIS A 207 11.47 -0.57 -3.10
N GLU A 208 12.65 -0.56 -2.47
CA GLU A 208 12.91 0.24 -1.25
C GLU A 208 12.61 1.73 -1.44
N PHE A 209 12.97 2.29 -2.61
CA PHE A 209 12.67 3.68 -2.94
C PHE A 209 11.16 3.92 -3.05
N THR A 210 10.42 3.01 -3.71
CA THR A 210 8.96 3.12 -3.83
C THR A 210 8.23 2.97 -2.49
N GLU A 211 8.75 2.14 -1.58
CA GLU A 211 8.23 2.00 -0.22
C GLU A 211 8.47 3.26 0.61
N ALA A 212 9.68 3.83 0.56
CA ALA A 212 10.00 5.08 1.24
C ALA A 212 9.11 6.24 0.77
N VAL A 213 8.85 6.33 -0.54
CA VAL A 213 7.88 7.30 -1.10
C VAL A 213 6.47 6.97 -0.63
N GLY A 214 6.10 5.69 -0.56
CA GLY A 214 4.83 5.23 0.00
C GLY A 214 4.61 5.70 1.44
N LEU A 215 5.65 5.75 2.28
CA LEU A 215 5.54 6.26 3.66
C LEU A 215 5.20 7.76 3.72
N LEU A 216 5.54 8.54 2.69
CA LEU A 216 5.16 9.96 2.64
C LEU A 216 3.64 10.14 2.49
N LEU A 217 2.92 9.15 1.96
CA LEU A 217 1.45 9.15 1.97
C LEU A 217 0.91 9.26 3.41
N LEU A 218 1.55 8.59 4.38
CA LEU A 218 1.13 8.63 5.78
C LEU A 218 1.24 10.05 6.34
N VAL A 219 2.28 10.79 5.95
CA VAL A 219 2.45 12.20 6.33
C VAL A 219 1.32 13.05 5.75
N TRP A 220 0.96 12.84 4.49
CA TRP A 220 -0.13 13.61 3.88
C TRP A 220 -1.48 13.26 4.50
N LEU A 221 -1.76 11.97 4.72
CA LEU A 221 -2.95 11.51 5.43
C LEU A 221 -3.01 12.10 6.84
N PHE A 222 -1.89 12.20 7.57
CA PHE A 222 -1.86 12.83 8.89
C PHE A 222 -2.34 14.29 8.83
N LEU A 223 -1.84 15.06 7.85
CA LEU A 223 -2.22 16.45 7.64
C LEU A 223 -3.70 16.60 7.25
N ILE A 224 -4.22 15.74 6.38
CA ILE A 224 -5.65 15.70 6.02
C ILE A 224 -6.51 15.29 7.22
N GLY A 225 -6.03 14.36 8.05
CA GLY A 225 -6.68 13.94 9.29
C GLY A 225 -6.85 15.11 10.25
N ILE A 226 -5.79 15.88 10.48
CA ILE A 226 -5.85 17.12 11.29
C ILE A 226 -6.85 18.10 10.69
N LEU A 227 -6.82 18.31 9.37
CA LEU A 227 -7.73 19.21 8.67
C LEU A 227 -9.20 18.83 8.94
N PHE A 228 -9.55 17.54 8.87
CA PHE A 228 -10.91 17.06 9.13
C PHE A 228 -11.35 17.11 10.59
N LEU A 229 -10.41 17.11 11.53
CA LEU A 229 -10.70 17.29 12.96
C LEU A 229 -10.93 18.75 13.33
N LYS A 230 -10.24 19.68 12.65
CA LYS A 230 -10.48 21.11 12.81
C LYS A 230 -11.88 21.46 12.31
N LYS A 231 -12.55 22.37 13.00
CA LYS A 231 -13.91 22.81 12.67
C LYS A 231 -13.93 23.83 11.52
N ASP A 232 -12.80 23.98 10.83
CA ASP A 232 -12.59 24.94 9.76
C ASP A 232 -13.24 24.38 8.49
N THR A 233 -14.54 24.60 8.33
CA THR A 233 -15.20 24.42 7.04
C THR A 233 -14.83 25.59 6.12
N PRO A 234 -14.64 25.36 4.81
CA PRO A 234 -14.41 26.43 3.84
C PRO A 234 -15.59 27.40 3.76
#